data_AF-A0A3B8WM84-F1
#
_entry.id   AF-A0A3B8WM84-F1
#
_cell.length_a   1.000
_cell.length_b   1.000
_cell.length_c   1.000
_cell.angle_alpha   90.00
_cell.angle_beta   90.00
_cell.angle_gamma   90.00
#
_symmetry.space_group_name_H-M   'P 1'
#
loop_
_entity.id
_entity.type
_entity.pdbx_description
1 polymer ?
#
loop_
_entity_poly.entity_id
_entity_poly.type
_entity_poly.pdbx_seq_one_letter_code
_entity_poly.pdbx_strand_id
1 'polypeptide(L)'
;MLTDSNTMASPVLPPPRSETGVVGRMRANLFNSRFNSAMTVLAVIVIALALWFGLGWILVDADWTVISTLGGRMIIGQYNIEAACPGQNCFWRPQAGLLLVTLVLGMAWQVAGGGVTKRIALAVAGVAAAFAFLPYAFSQMGLDVRLLLLANLPALAVGWSLARYTKLGTASWTAILSVAAFVLTLV
;
A
#
# COMPACT_ATOMS: atom_id res chain seq x y z
N MET A 1 47.31 40.99 -50.79
CA MET A 1 46.49 40.27 -49.79
C MET A 1 45.33 41.16 -49.43
N LEU A 2 44.13 40.87 -49.95
CA LEU A 2 42.84 41.43 -49.53
C LEU A 2 41.79 40.47 -50.07
N THR A 3 41.34 39.54 -49.24
CA THR A 3 40.18 38.69 -49.49
C THR A 3 39.11 39.10 -48.51
N ASP A 4 38.29 40.06 -48.91
CA ASP A 4 37.03 40.37 -48.25
C ASP A 4 36.01 39.27 -48.59
N SER A 5 35.90 38.28 -47.71
CA SER A 5 34.83 37.29 -47.75
C SER A 5 33.56 37.91 -47.18
N ASN A 6 32.84 38.68 -47.99
CA ASN A 6 31.46 39.09 -47.72
C ASN A 6 30.55 37.85 -47.81
N THR A 7 30.47 37.05 -46.75
CA THR A 7 29.39 36.09 -46.56
C THR A 7 28.11 36.88 -46.31
N MET A 8 27.33 37.10 -47.36
CA MET A 8 25.97 37.60 -47.26
C MET A 8 25.16 36.60 -46.42
N ALA A 9 24.97 36.90 -45.13
CA ALA A 9 24.05 36.16 -44.28
C ALA A 9 22.65 36.31 -44.88
N SER A 10 22.06 35.19 -45.32
CA SER A 10 20.70 35.19 -45.84
C SER A 10 19.76 35.75 -44.78
N PRO A 11 18.86 36.69 -45.10
CA PRO A 11 17.94 37.24 -44.12
C PRO A 11 17.08 36.12 -43.52
N VAL A 12 17.17 35.92 -42.20
CA VAL A 12 16.34 34.96 -41.48
C VAL A 12 14.92 35.50 -41.49
N LEU A 13 14.06 34.89 -42.31
CA LEU A 13 12.64 35.22 -42.33
C LEU A 13 12.01 34.84 -40.98
N PRO A 14 11.07 35.63 -40.46
CA PRO A 14 10.32 35.25 -39.26
C PRO A 14 9.58 33.94 -39.53
N PRO A 15 9.48 33.04 -38.54
CA PRO A 15 8.78 31.77 -38.70
C PRO A 15 7.34 32.00 -39.19
N PRO A 16 6.81 31.11 -40.04
CA PRO A 16 5.45 31.23 -40.56
C PRO A 16 4.46 31.46 -39.43
N ARG A 17 3.54 32.43 -39.61
CA ARG A 17 2.54 32.77 -38.57
C ARG A 17 1.70 31.56 -38.13
N SER A 18 1.59 30.53 -38.99
CA SER A 18 0.94 29.25 -38.71
C SER A 18 1.66 28.35 -37.70
N GLU A 19 2.95 28.59 -37.47
CA GLU A 19 3.80 27.81 -36.56
C GLU A 19 4.13 28.59 -35.27
N THR A 20 3.85 29.89 -35.25
CA THR A 20 4.02 30.74 -34.08
C THR A 20 2.77 30.77 -33.19
N GLY A 21 2.97 30.83 -31.86
CA GLY A 21 1.89 30.92 -30.88
C GLY A 21 1.31 29.57 -30.45
N VAL A 22 0.53 29.58 -29.35
CA VAL A 22 -0.01 28.35 -28.74
C VAL A 22 -0.93 27.60 -29.69
N VAL A 23 -1.83 28.32 -30.38
CA VAL A 23 -2.78 27.72 -31.34
C VAL A 23 -2.06 27.15 -32.56
N GLY A 24 -1.06 27.85 -33.11
CA GLY A 24 -0.23 27.36 -34.22
C GLY A 24 0.51 26.08 -33.85
N ARG A 25 1.11 26.03 -32.65
CA ARG A 25 1.77 24.84 -32.12
C ARG A 25 0.80 23.68 -31.88
N MET A 26 -0.38 23.92 -31.33
CA MET A 26 -1.40 22.87 -31.14
C MET A 26 -1.87 22.30 -32.48
N ARG A 27 -2.11 23.15 -33.49
CA ARG A 27 -2.49 22.70 -34.82
C ARG A 27 -1.38 21.87 -35.48
N ALA A 28 -0.13 22.31 -35.38
CA ALA A 28 1.02 21.64 -35.98
C ALA A 28 1.37 20.30 -35.30
N ASN A 29 1.07 20.13 -34.01
CA ASN A 29 1.43 18.91 -33.26
C ASN A 29 0.24 17.97 -33.02
N LEU A 30 -0.91 18.49 -32.59
CA LEU A 30 -2.07 17.69 -32.18
C LEU A 30 -3.04 17.43 -33.34
N PHE A 31 -3.19 18.39 -34.26
CA PHE A 31 -4.18 18.33 -35.36
C PHE A 31 -3.54 18.22 -36.75
N ASN A 32 -2.35 17.64 -36.86
CA ASN A 32 -1.60 17.56 -38.13
C ASN A 32 -2.16 16.54 -39.14
N SER A 33 -3.00 15.60 -38.70
CA SER A 33 -3.66 14.59 -39.54
C SER A 33 -5.08 14.32 -39.03
N ARG A 34 -5.93 13.72 -39.87
CA ARG A 34 -7.31 13.37 -39.48
C ARG A 34 -7.33 12.39 -38.31
N PHE A 35 -6.40 11.43 -38.31
CA PHE A 35 -6.24 10.46 -37.23
C PHE A 35 -5.80 11.13 -35.92
N ASN A 36 -4.76 11.97 -35.96
CA ASN A 36 -4.29 12.68 -34.77
C ASN A 36 -5.33 13.68 -34.24
N SER A 37 -6.10 14.30 -35.13
CA SER A 37 -7.23 15.15 -34.75
C SER A 37 -8.30 14.36 -33.98
N ALA A 38 -8.69 13.18 -34.47
CA ALA A 38 -9.65 12.32 -33.80
C ALA A 38 -9.14 11.83 -32.43
N MET A 39 -7.87 11.41 -32.36
CA MET A 39 -7.23 11.01 -31.10
C MET A 39 -7.11 12.16 -30.11
N THR A 40 -6.83 13.38 -30.58
CA THR A 40 -6.77 14.57 -29.72
C THR A 40 -8.14 14.89 -29.14
N VAL A 41 -9.21 14.84 -29.95
CA VAL A 41 -10.58 15.05 -29.47
C VAL A 41 -10.95 13.99 -28.44
N LEU A 42 -10.65 12.72 -28.71
CA LEU A 42 -10.89 11.63 -27.77
C LEU A 42 -10.13 11.84 -26.44
N ALA A 43 -8.86 12.21 -26.52
CA ALA A 43 -8.04 12.49 -25.33
C ALA A 43 -8.62 13.65 -24.51
N VAL A 44 -9.07 14.73 -25.15
CA VAL A 44 -9.73 15.85 -24.48
C VAL A 44 -11.01 15.39 -23.77
N ILE A 45 -11.84 14.56 -24.42
CA ILE A 45 -13.05 14.00 -23.80
C ILE A 45 -12.70 13.15 -22.57
N VAL A 46 -11.72 12.26 -22.69
CA VAL A 46 -11.28 11.41 -21.58
C VAL A 46 -10.76 12.25 -20.42
N ILE A 47 -9.91 13.25 -20.69
CA ILE A 47 -9.38 14.15 -19.66
C ILE A 47 -10.53 14.95 -19.02
N ALA A 48 -11.48 15.47 -19.80
CA ALA A 48 -12.61 16.22 -19.28
C ALA A 48 -13.49 15.36 -18.36
N LEU A 49 -13.79 14.12 -18.75
CA LEU A 49 -14.55 13.18 -17.93
C LEU A 49 -13.76 12.77 -16.67
N ALA A 50 -12.46 12.49 -16.81
CA ALA A 50 -11.60 12.15 -15.68
C ALA A 50 -11.51 13.30 -14.67
N LEU A 51 -11.42 14.54 -15.13
CA LEU A 51 -11.46 15.71 -14.28
C LEU A 51 -12.85 15.90 -13.66
N TRP A 52 -13.93 15.75 -14.43
CA TRP A 52 -15.28 15.92 -13.90
C TRP A 52 -15.59 14.92 -12.79
N PHE A 53 -15.43 13.63 -13.05
CA PHE A 53 -15.71 12.59 -12.08
C PHE A 53 -14.64 12.52 -10.98
N GLY A 54 -13.36 12.66 -11.33
CA GLY A 54 -12.27 12.61 -10.37
C GLY A 54 -12.33 13.78 -9.39
N LEU A 55 -12.52 15.01 -9.89
CA LEU A 55 -12.58 16.19 -9.04
C LEU A 55 -13.91 16.28 -8.28
N GLY A 56 -15.03 15.87 -8.90
CA GLY A 56 -16.32 15.73 -8.22
C GLY A 56 -16.22 14.77 -7.04
N TRP A 57 -15.64 13.59 -7.27
CA TRP A 57 -15.40 12.64 -6.19
C TRP A 57 -14.45 13.22 -5.13
N ILE A 58 -13.28 13.73 -5.50
CA ILE A 58 -12.28 14.28 -4.56
C ILE A 58 -12.86 15.41 -3.69
N LEU A 59 -13.67 16.30 -4.26
CA LEU A 59 -14.12 17.52 -3.59
C LEU A 59 -15.48 17.37 -2.89
N VAL A 60 -16.35 16.48 -3.39
CA VAL A 60 -17.75 16.39 -2.93
C VAL A 60 -18.01 15.07 -2.21
N ASP A 61 -17.57 13.95 -2.76
CA ASP A 61 -17.93 12.62 -2.24
C ASP A 61 -16.86 12.02 -1.32
N ALA A 62 -15.61 12.42 -1.48
CA ALA A 62 -14.48 11.88 -0.74
C ALA A 62 -14.53 12.35 0.71
N ASP A 63 -14.60 11.38 1.62
CA ASP A 63 -14.50 11.63 3.04
C ASP A 63 -13.01 11.75 3.43
N TRP A 64 -12.57 12.99 3.68
CA TRP A 64 -11.21 13.31 4.13
C TRP A 64 -11.05 13.21 5.66
N THR A 65 -12.07 12.76 6.38
CA THR A 65 -11.95 12.59 7.82
C THR A 65 -10.88 11.55 8.15
N VAL A 66 -10.07 11.86 9.15
CA VAL A 66 -9.08 10.91 9.66
C VAL A 66 -9.85 9.80 10.36
N ILE A 67 -9.89 8.62 9.76
CA ILE A 67 -10.44 7.42 10.39
C ILE A 67 -9.54 7.08 11.56
N SER A 68 -9.88 7.54 12.76
CA SER A 68 -9.05 7.34 13.95
C SER A 68 -9.31 5.99 14.64
N THR A 69 -10.32 5.24 14.17
CA THR A 69 -10.68 3.88 14.59
C THR A 69 -9.87 2.81 13.82
N LEU A 70 -8.55 2.96 13.84
CA LEU A 70 -7.60 2.31 12.92
C LEU A 70 -7.22 0.86 13.24
N GLY A 71 -7.69 0.23 14.32
CA GLY A 71 -7.21 -1.11 14.66
C GLY A 71 -7.44 -2.17 13.57
N GLY A 72 -8.57 -2.10 12.85
CA GLY A 72 -9.05 -3.22 12.01
C GLY A 72 -9.09 -2.93 10.51
N ARG A 73 -8.48 -1.84 10.05
CA ARG A 73 -8.65 -1.32 8.69
C ARG A 73 -7.31 -0.85 8.17
N MET A 74 -6.53 -1.71 7.52
CA MET A 74 -5.35 -1.19 6.82
C MET A 74 -5.10 -1.74 5.43
N ILE A 75 -5.54 -2.93 5.01
CA ILE A 75 -5.15 -3.39 3.66
C ILE A 75 -6.26 -4.11 2.88
N ILE A 76 -7.18 -4.86 3.50
CA ILE A 76 -8.31 -5.48 2.77
C ILE A 76 -9.54 -5.51 3.67
N GLY A 77 -10.46 -4.55 3.48
CA GLY A 77 -11.79 -4.58 4.07
C GLY A 77 -11.98 -3.82 5.39
N GLN A 78 -13.22 -3.39 5.59
CA GLN A 78 -13.71 -2.82 6.83
C GLN A 78 -14.16 -3.98 7.74
N TYR A 79 -13.43 -4.30 8.81
CA TYR A 79 -13.95 -5.22 9.83
C TYR A 79 -15.08 -4.50 10.59
N ASN A 80 -16.31 -4.69 10.13
CA ASN A 80 -17.48 -4.13 10.78
C ASN A 80 -17.78 -4.94 12.04
N ILE A 81 -17.34 -4.41 13.18
CA ILE A 81 -17.57 -5.03 14.50
C ILE A 81 -19.06 -5.18 14.81
N GLU A 82 -19.92 -4.29 14.32
CA GLU A 82 -21.38 -4.34 14.54
C GLU A 82 -22.01 -5.48 13.73
N ALA A 83 -21.53 -5.73 12.52
CA ALA A 83 -21.96 -6.86 11.71
C ALA A 83 -21.38 -8.20 12.20
N ALA A 84 -20.12 -8.21 12.65
CA ALA A 84 -19.42 -9.41 13.08
C ALA A 84 -19.83 -9.87 14.49
N CYS A 85 -20.12 -8.93 15.39
CA CYS A 85 -20.53 -9.17 16.77
C CYS A 85 -21.40 -8.00 17.30
N PRO A 86 -22.73 -8.07 17.11
CA PRO A 86 -23.65 -7.05 17.61
C PRO A 86 -23.48 -6.82 19.12
N GLY A 87 -23.15 -5.59 19.52
CA GLY A 87 -23.02 -5.20 20.93
C GLY A 87 -21.76 -5.68 21.65
N GLN A 88 -20.76 -6.25 20.94
CA GLN A 88 -19.51 -6.72 21.54
C GLN A 88 -18.26 -6.32 20.74
N ASN A 89 -17.17 -6.03 21.43
CA ASN A 89 -15.87 -5.74 20.83
C ASN A 89 -15.11 -7.04 20.48
N CYS A 90 -15.40 -7.64 19.32
CA CYS A 90 -14.73 -8.88 18.85
C CYS A 90 -13.36 -8.64 18.18
N PHE A 91 -12.63 -7.61 18.60
CA PHE A 91 -11.35 -7.25 18.00
C PHE A 91 -10.24 -8.29 18.27
N TRP A 92 -10.44 -9.15 19.27
CA TRP A 92 -9.53 -10.25 19.57
C TRP A 92 -9.38 -11.25 18.41
N ARG A 93 -10.35 -11.34 17.49
CA ARG A 93 -10.31 -12.29 16.36
C ARG A 93 -9.19 -11.98 15.35
N PRO A 94 -9.14 -10.77 14.73
CA PRO A 94 -7.97 -10.39 13.91
C PRO A 94 -6.64 -10.48 14.66
N GLN A 95 -6.64 -10.12 15.94
CA GLN A 95 -5.44 -10.18 16.76
C GLN A 95 -4.99 -11.62 17.05
N ALA A 96 -5.91 -12.55 17.26
CA ALA A 96 -5.60 -13.97 17.39
C ALA A 96 -4.98 -14.53 16.10
N GLY A 97 -5.48 -14.11 14.92
CA GLY A 97 -4.87 -14.44 13.63
C GLY A 97 -3.43 -13.93 13.53
N LEU A 98 -3.18 -12.67 13.90
CA LEU A 98 -1.85 -12.09 13.93
C LEU A 98 -0.92 -12.84 14.91
N LEU A 99 -1.38 -13.16 16.11
CA LEU A 99 -0.61 -13.92 17.10
C LEU A 99 -0.25 -15.33 16.57
N LEU A 100 -1.17 -15.97 15.86
CA LEU A 100 -0.96 -17.28 15.27
C LEU A 100 0.11 -17.22 14.16
N VAL A 101 0.04 -16.21 13.28
CA VAL A 101 1.08 -15.96 12.28
C VAL A 101 2.43 -15.69 12.94
N THR A 102 2.46 -14.85 13.99
CA THR A 102 3.69 -14.52 14.72
C THR A 102 4.30 -15.74 15.43
N LEU A 103 3.46 -16.63 15.97
CA LEU A 103 3.89 -17.90 16.55
C LEU A 103 4.52 -18.80 15.48
N VAL A 104 3.88 -18.96 14.32
CA VAL A 104 4.42 -19.74 13.20
C VAL A 104 5.73 -19.14 12.68
N LEU A 105 5.88 -17.82 12.63
CA LEU A 105 7.14 -17.15 12.30
C LEU A 105 8.25 -17.46 13.32
N GLY A 106 7.91 -17.57 14.60
CA GLY A 106 8.83 -18.03 15.65
C GLY A 106 9.33 -19.45 15.40
N MET A 107 8.41 -20.35 15.04
CA MET A 107 8.76 -21.71 14.66
C MET A 107 9.65 -21.73 13.41
N ALA A 108 9.26 -21.00 12.37
CA ALA A 108 9.99 -20.90 11.11
C ALA A 108 11.41 -20.34 11.30
N TRP A 109 11.59 -19.35 12.18
CA TRP A 109 12.92 -18.86 12.56
C TRP A 109 13.76 -20.02 13.12
N GLN A 110 13.24 -20.77 14.09
CA GLN A 110 14.00 -21.86 14.69
C GLN A 110 14.35 -22.97 13.69
N VAL A 111 13.40 -23.37 12.84
CA VAL A 111 13.61 -24.44 11.85
C VAL A 111 14.58 -24.03 10.74
N ALA A 112 14.52 -22.78 10.28
CA ALA A 112 15.43 -22.26 9.26
C ALA A 112 16.85 -21.99 9.77
N GLY A 113 17.12 -22.15 11.08
CA GLY A 113 18.44 -21.94 11.67
C GLY A 113 18.88 -20.48 11.78
N GLY A 114 17.99 -19.51 11.53
CA GLY A 114 18.27 -18.07 11.62
C GLY A 114 18.40 -17.34 10.28
N GLY A 115 19.18 -16.25 10.25
CA GLY A 115 19.37 -15.43 9.06
C GLY A 115 18.20 -14.49 8.74
N VAL A 116 17.67 -14.57 7.52
CA VAL A 116 16.58 -13.69 7.03
C VAL A 116 15.28 -13.93 7.79
N THR A 117 14.91 -15.19 8.03
CA THR A 117 13.67 -15.56 8.74
C THR A 117 13.63 -14.96 10.16
N LYS A 118 14.77 -14.92 10.86
CA LYS A 118 14.89 -14.25 12.16
C LYS A 118 14.57 -12.75 12.05
N ARG A 119 15.13 -12.07 11.06
CA ARG A 119 14.95 -10.62 10.87
C ARG A 119 13.49 -10.29 10.57
N ILE A 120 12.87 -11.08 9.69
CA ILE A 120 11.44 -10.93 9.36
C ILE A 120 10.59 -11.15 10.61
N ALA A 121 10.83 -12.24 11.35
CA ALA A 121 10.03 -12.58 12.52
C ALA A 121 10.14 -11.52 13.63
N LEU A 122 11.37 -11.02 13.90
CA LEU A 122 11.60 -9.91 14.83
C LEU A 122 10.99 -8.60 14.35
N ALA A 123 11.06 -8.32 13.05
CA ALA A 123 10.45 -7.12 12.47
C ALA A 123 8.93 -7.15 12.61
N VAL A 124 8.28 -8.27 12.25
CA VAL A 124 6.82 -8.42 12.37
C VAL A 124 6.36 -8.27 13.82
N ALA A 125 6.97 -9.03 14.74
CA ALA A 125 6.60 -8.95 16.16
C ALA A 125 6.93 -7.59 16.79
N GLY A 126 8.06 -7.00 16.43
CA GLY A 126 8.51 -5.70 16.92
C GLY A 126 7.64 -4.55 16.41
N VAL A 127 7.29 -4.56 15.12
CA VAL A 127 6.34 -3.60 14.54
C VAL A 127 5.00 -3.76 15.23
N ALA A 128 4.43 -4.97 15.30
CA ALA A 128 3.16 -5.21 16.00
C ALA A 128 3.17 -4.67 17.44
N ALA A 129 4.23 -4.93 18.20
CA ALA A 129 4.39 -4.41 19.56
C ALA A 129 4.52 -2.88 19.60
N ALA A 130 5.24 -2.27 18.64
CA ALA A 130 5.37 -0.81 18.55
C ALA A 130 4.02 -0.12 18.32
N PHE A 131 3.13 -0.74 17.54
CA PHE A 131 1.76 -0.24 17.33
C PHE A 131 0.95 -0.12 18.63
N ALA A 132 1.29 -0.87 19.69
CA ALA A 132 0.63 -0.75 21.00
C ALA A 132 0.91 0.59 21.72
N PHE A 133 1.99 1.27 21.33
CA PHE A 133 2.45 2.54 21.92
C PHE A 133 2.08 3.77 21.10
N LEU A 134 1.37 3.60 19.98
CA LEU A 134 0.90 4.74 19.21
C LEU A 134 -0.02 5.62 20.08
N PRO A 135 0.09 6.96 19.96
CA PRO A 135 -0.61 7.92 20.82
C PRO A 135 -2.09 8.06 20.43
N TYR A 136 -2.83 6.97 20.44
CA TYR A 136 -4.29 6.96 20.27
C TYR A 136 -4.98 7.06 21.62
N ALA A 137 -6.12 7.75 21.67
CA ALA A 137 -6.94 7.81 22.89
C ALA A 137 -7.39 6.39 23.31
N PHE A 138 -7.48 6.12 24.61
CA PHE A 138 -7.97 4.84 25.15
C PHE A 138 -9.39 4.50 24.67
N SER A 139 -10.19 5.51 24.33
CA SER A 139 -11.52 5.35 23.74
C SER A 139 -11.50 4.78 22.32
N GLN A 140 -10.39 4.92 21.60
CA GLN A 140 -10.24 4.46 20.22
C GLN A 140 -9.45 3.15 20.13
N MET A 141 -8.51 2.95 21.06
CA MET A 141 -7.71 1.74 21.17
C MET A 141 -7.68 1.27 22.62
N GLY A 142 -8.59 0.36 22.93
CA GLY A 142 -8.73 -0.23 24.27
C GLY A 142 -7.45 -0.95 24.73
N LEU A 143 -7.31 -1.08 26.05
CA LEU A 143 -6.18 -1.77 26.69
C LEU A 143 -6.00 -3.20 26.15
N ASP A 144 -7.11 -3.90 25.92
CA ASP A 144 -7.13 -5.28 25.41
C ASP A 144 -6.37 -5.40 24.08
N VAL A 145 -6.56 -4.43 23.18
CA VAL A 145 -5.90 -4.40 21.87
C VAL A 145 -4.40 -4.17 22.02
N ARG A 146 -4.01 -3.24 22.88
CA ARG A 146 -2.59 -2.95 23.15
C ARG A 146 -1.89 -4.16 23.73
N LEU A 147 -2.54 -4.85 24.68
CA LEU A 147 -2.00 -6.08 25.27
C LEU A 147 -1.85 -7.19 24.23
N LEU A 148 -2.82 -7.37 23.34
CA LEU A 148 -2.73 -8.37 22.27
C LEU A 148 -1.64 -8.03 21.24
N LEU A 149 -1.44 -6.75 20.93
CA LEU A 149 -0.32 -6.32 20.09
C LEU A 149 1.03 -6.58 20.75
N LEU A 150 1.17 -6.24 22.04
CA LEU A 150 2.36 -6.57 22.83
C LEU A 150 2.59 -8.08 22.94
N ALA A 151 1.52 -8.87 22.99
CA ALA A 151 1.58 -10.33 23.08
C ALA A 151 2.22 -10.99 21.84
N ASN A 152 2.46 -10.26 20.75
CA ASN A 152 3.23 -10.77 19.61
C ASN A 152 4.68 -11.11 19.98
N LEU A 153 5.30 -10.37 20.90
CA LEU A 153 6.65 -10.68 21.38
C LEU A 153 6.73 -12.03 22.11
N PRO A 154 5.91 -12.30 23.15
CA PRO A 154 5.90 -13.61 23.78
C PRO A 154 5.37 -14.70 22.83
N ALA A 155 4.42 -14.43 21.93
CA ALA A 155 3.97 -15.40 20.94
C ALA A 155 5.11 -15.85 20.02
N LEU A 156 5.95 -14.93 19.56
CA LEU A 156 7.15 -15.24 18.79
C LEU A 156 8.11 -16.15 19.58
N ALA A 157 8.36 -15.80 20.85
CA ALA A 157 9.23 -16.59 21.73
C ALA A 157 8.68 -17.99 22.00
N VAL A 158 7.36 -18.11 22.19
CA VAL A 158 6.64 -19.38 22.33
C VAL A 158 6.79 -20.21 21.05
N GLY A 159 6.56 -19.64 19.87
CA GLY A 159 6.77 -20.34 18.60
C GLY A 159 8.21 -20.85 18.44
N TRP A 160 9.19 -20.00 18.72
CA TRP A 160 10.60 -20.37 18.68
C TRP A 160 10.94 -21.52 19.65
N SER A 161 10.46 -21.42 20.90
CA SER A 161 10.70 -22.44 21.93
C SER A 161 9.99 -23.76 21.64
N LEU A 162 8.76 -23.73 21.12
CA LEU A 162 8.02 -24.93 20.70
C LEU A 162 8.79 -25.68 19.62
N ALA A 163 9.30 -24.97 18.61
CA ALA A 163 10.12 -25.59 17.56
C ALA A 163 11.49 -26.06 18.07
N ARG A 164 12.01 -25.50 19.16
CA ARG A 164 13.30 -25.94 19.73
C ARG A 164 13.17 -27.19 20.60
N TYR A 165 12.14 -27.26 21.43
CA TYR A 165 12.04 -28.24 22.50
C TYR A 165 11.05 -29.37 22.21
N THR A 166 10.23 -29.27 21.16
CA THR A 166 9.25 -30.30 20.80
C THR A 166 9.49 -30.88 19.41
N LYS A 167 8.87 -32.04 19.13
CA LYS A 167 8.92 -32.70 17.81
C LYS A 167 8.23 -31.89 16.69
N LEU A 168 7.50 -30.84 17.05
CA LEU A 168 6.87 -29.92 16.09
C LEU A 168 7.89 -29.04 15.35
N GLY A 169 9.13 -28.97 15.83
CA GLY A 169 10.25 -28.24 15.22
C GLY A 169 10.83 -28.84 13.95
N THR A 170 10.10 -29.69 13.24
CA THR A 170 10.52 -30.20 11.93
C THR A 170 9.94 -29.33 10.81
N ALA A 171 10.62 -29.29 9.67
CA ALA A 171 10.18 -28.52 8.51
C ALA A 171 8.75 -28.89 8.05
N SER A 172 8.44 -30.19 8.02
CA SER A 172 7.12 -30.69 7.62
C SER A 172 6.01 -30.22 8.56
N TRP A 173 6.20 -30.34 9.88
CA TRP A 173 5.20 -29.88 10.86
C TRP A 173 5.02 -28.37 10.82
N THR A 174 6.11 -27.61 10.67
CA THR A 174 6.03 -26.15 10.56
C THR A 174 5.28 -25.72 9.29
N ALA A 175 5.49 -26.42 8.18
CA ALA A 175 4.74 -26.18 6.94
C ALA A 175 3.24 -26.52 7.09
N ILE A 176 2.90 -27.66 7.70
CA ILE A 176 1.50 -28.03 7.98
C ILE A 176 0.83 -26.97 8.86
N LEU A 177 1.50 -26.54 9.93
CA LEU A 177 0.97 -25.51 10.84
C LEU A 177 0.85 -24.15 10.14
N SER A 178 1.73 -23.82 9.20
CA SER A 178 1.63 -22.60 8.38
C SER A 178 0.43 -22.63 7.44
N VAL A 179 0.16 -23.78 6.83
CA VAL A 179 -1.03 -23.95 5.97
C VAL A 179 -2.31 -23.91 6.80
N ALA A 180 -2.33 -24.60 7.95
CA ALA A 180 -3.48 -24.56 8.86
C ALA A 180 -3.73 -23.14 9.39
N ALA A 181 -2.66 -22.43 9.77
CA ALA A 181 -2.69 -21.03 10.15
C ALA A 181 -3.34 -20.16 9.08
N PHE A 182 -2.85 -20.28 7.85
CA PHE A 182 -3.34 -19.52 6.71
C PHE A 182 -4.84 -19.77 6.47
N VAL A 183 -5.28 -21.03 6.45
CA VAL A 183 -6.69 -21.40 6.29
C VAL A 183 -7.54 -20.82 7.42
N LEU A 184 -7.10 -20.94 8.68
CA LEU A 184 -7.83 -20.39 9.83
C LEU A 184 -7.92 -18.86 9.84
N THR A 185 -6.95 -18.17 9.23
CA THR A 185 -6.99 -16.69 9.14
C THR A 185 -7.80 -16.14 7.98
N LEU A 186 -8.07 -16.97 6.96
CA LEU A 186 -8.86 -16.57 5.79
C LEU A 186 -10.36 -16.82 5.96
N VAL A 187 -10.74 -17.77 6.82
CA VAL A 187 -12.13 -18.10 7.16
C VAL A 187 -12.63 -17.20 8.29
#